data_AF-A0A8D8KE60-F1
#
_entry.id   AF-A0A8D8KE60-F1
#
_cell.length_a   1.000
_cell.length_b   1.000
_cell.length_c   1.000
_cell.angle_alpha   90.00
_cell.angle_beta   90.00
_cell.angle_gamma   90.00
#
_symmetry.space_group_name_H-M   'P 1'
#
loop_
_entity.id
_entity.type
_entity.pdbx_description
1 polymer ?
#
loop_
_entity_poly.entity_id
_entity_poly.type
_entity_poly.pdbx_seq_one_letter_code
_entity_poly.pdbx_strand_id
1 'polypeptide(L)'
;MEGPNQLFRETVNLDHSTAIPGSVVEKLASHQLEGIRIIHRGLAQNNGFILNDESGLGKTHQVIGYLSAVSTSADKSAIICSSLQRIHHWIYHIELLTKLDFTIAGENIDYANHQIVLTTSENFHHLSKQVAIKLLVIDETKGTKFDTALLKAIANFTTAKKVVSPKQ
;
A
#
# COMPACT_ATOMS: atom_id res chain seq x y z
N MET A 1 -8.17 13.56 39.54
CA MET A 1 -7.72 12.39 38.77
C MET A 1 -7.69 12.81 37.32
N GLU A 2 -6.56 13.34 36.86
CA GLU A 2 -6.33 13.57 35.44
C GLU A 2 -5.93 12.23 34.83
N GLY A 3 -6.66 11.78 33.80
CA GLY A 3 -6.31 10.57 33.06
C GLY A 3 -4.94 10.73 32.38
N PRO A 4 -4.29 9.63 31.99
CA PRO A 4 -2.99 9.71 31.33
C PRO A 4 -3.11 10.61 30.10
N ASN A 5 -2.30 11.67 30.09
CA ASN A 5 -2.18 12.60 28.98
C ASN A 5 -1.59 11.80 27.80
N GLN A 6 -2.47 11.22 26.97
CA GLN A 6 -2.08 10.48 25.79
C GLN A 6 -1.49 11.52 24.83
N LEU A 7 -0.16 11.62 24.81
CA LEU A 7 0.59 12.43 23.86
C LEU A 7 0.36 11.85 22.47
N PHE A 8 -0.74 12.23 21.84
CA PHE A 8 -0.95 12.01 20.42
C PHE A 8 0.21 12.68 19.69
N ARG A 9 1.03 11.88 19.00
CA ARG A 9 2.04 12.46 18.12
C ARG A 9 1.34 13.31 17.06
N GLU A 10 1.93 14.46 16.74
CA GLU A 10 1.45 15.28 15.64
C GLU A 10 1.50 14.51 14.31
N THR A 11 0.62 14.88 13.39
CA THR A 11 0.63 14.35 12.03
C THR A 11 1.97 14.65 11.36
N VAL A 12 2.41 13.74 10.48
CA VAL A 12 3.62 13.95 9.69
C VAL A 12 3.25 14.28 8.26
N ASN A 13 3.49 15.51 7.83
CA ASN A 13 3.21 15.95 6.45
C ASN A 13 4.17 15.27 5.46
N LEU A 14 3.60 14.76 4.37
CA LEU A 14 4.33 14.26 3.20
C LEU A 14 4.39 15.33 2.10
N ASP A 15 3.33 16.12 1.96
CA ASP A 15 3.26 17.37 1.17
C ASP A 15 2.16 18.31 1.73
N HIS A 16 1.72 19.30 0.94
CA HIS A 16 0.70 20.28 1.32
C HIS A 16 -0.71 19.71 1.51
N SER A 17 -0.97 18.51 0.99
CA SER A 17 -2.29 17.88 0.91
C SER A 17 -2.35 16.48 1.54
N THR A 18 -1.18 15.89 1.81
CA THR A 18 -1.03 14.52 2.27
C THR A 18 -0.26 14.49 3.59
N ALA A 19 -0.83 13.85 4.61
CA ALA A 19 -0.20 13.70 5.92
C ALA A 19 -0.50 12.34 6.54
N ILE A 20 0.47 11.78 7.25
CA ILE A 20 0.29 10.57 8.04
C ILE A 20 -0.46 10.94 9.33
N PRO A 21 -1.59 10.27 9.66
CA PRO A 21 -2.31 10.51 10.91
C PRO A 21 -1.44 10.31 12.15
N GLY A 22 -1.59 11.17 13.15
CA GLY A 22 -0.82 11.10 14.41
C GLY A 22 -0.88 9.75 15.12
N SER A 23 -2.07 9.11 15.10
CA SER A 23 -2.32 7.77 15.64
C SER A 23 -1.58 6.65 14.90
N VAL A 24 -1.07 6.91 13.70
CA VAL A 24 -0.20 6.01 12.95
C VAL A 24 1.26 6.37 13.23
N VAL A 25 1.59 7.66 13.26
CA VAL A 25 2.96 8.18 13.54
C VAL A 25 3.48 7.71 14.90
N GLU A 26 2.62 7.60 15.92
CA GLU A 26 3.00 7.11 17.25
C GLU A 26 3.46 5.64 17.26
N LYS A 27 3.02 4.85 16.26
CA LYS A 27 3.32 3.42 16.14
C LYS A 27 4.52 3.12 15.23
N LEU A 28 5.08 4.15 14.59
CA LEU A 28 6.17 4.01 13.62
C LEU A 28 7.51 4.48 14.20
N ALA A 29 8.57 3.74 13.87
CA ALA A 29 9.93 4.15 14.13
C ALA A 29 10.38 5.25 13.14
N SER A 30 11.37 6.05 13.52
CA SER A 30 11.83 7.19 12.70
C SER A 30 12.31 6.77 11.31
N HIS A 31 12.99 5.62 11.18
CA HIS A 31 13.42 5.12 9.87
C HIS A 31 12.25 4.68 9.00
N GLN A 32 11.15 4.21 9.60
CA GLN A 32 9.94 3.86 8.86
C GLN A 32 9.23 5.11 8.35
N LEU A 33 9.19 6.19 9.13
CA LEU A 33 8.67 7.48 8.68
C LEU A 33 9.48 8.04 7.50
N GLU A 34 10.81 7.91 7.52
CA GLU A 34 11.63 8.31 6.37
C GLU A 34 11.36 7.42 5.15
N GLY A 35 11.21 6.10 5.35
CA GLY A 35 10.79 5.18 4.30
C GLY A 35 9.49 5.62 3.62
N ILE A 36 8.49 6.08 4.40
CA ILE A 36 7.23 6.59 3.86
C ILE A 36 7.43 7.84 3.00
N ARG A 37 8.30 8.77 3.41
CA ARG A 37 8.62 9.97 2.59
C ARG A 37 9.32 9.58 1.29
N ILE A 38 10.18 8.57 1.33
CA ILE A 38 10.84 8.05 0.13
C ILE A 38 9.82 7.41 -0.82
N ILE A 39 8.89 6.60 -0.29
CA ILE A 39 7.78 6.02 -1.06
C ILE A 39 6.95 7.13 -1.73
N HIS A 40 6.54 8.14 -0.97
CA HIS A 40 5.74 9.27 -1.48
C HIS A 40 6.43 9.98 -2.65
N ARG A 41 7.70 10.36 -2.45
CA ARG A 41 8.51 11.01 -3.49
C ARG A 41 8.67 10.13 -4.73
N GLY A 42 8.93 8.84 -4.53
CA GLY A 42 9.12 7.88 -5.62
C GLY A 42 7.86 7.74 -6.48
N LEU A 43 6.70 7.60 -5.85
CA LEU A 43 5.42 7.47 -6.54
C LEU A 43 5.03 8.76 -7.27
N ALA A 44 5.27 9.94 -6.67
CA ALA A 44 4.99 11.22 -7.30
C ALA A 44 5.86 11.49 -8.55
N GLN A 45 7.08 10.95 -8.59
CA GLN A 45 8.04 11.20 -9.67
C GLN A 45 8.03 10.16 -10.79
N ASN A 46 7.86 8.88 -10.43
CA ASN A 46 8.17 7.76 -11.32
C ASN A 46 6.99 6.82 -11.58
N ASN A 47 5.80 7.13 -11.06
CA ASN A 47 4.61 6.26 -11.11
C ASN A 47 4.86 4.85 -10.50
N GLY A 48 5.89 4.70 -9.67
CA GLY A 48 6.30 3.42 -9.10
C GLY A 48 7.48 3.55 -8.13
N PHE A 49 7.64 2.57 -7.24
CA PHE A 49 8.72 2.51 -6.27
C PHE A 49 9.02 1.05 -5.87
N ILE A 50 10.29 0.69 -5.73
CA ILE A 50 10.71 -0.63 -5.21
C ILE A 50 11.24 -0.44 -3.79
N LEU A 51 10.54 -1.03 -2.82
CA LEU A 51 10.95 -1.02 -1.42
C LEU A 51 11.78 -2.27 -1.12
N ASN A 52 13.10 -2.13 -1.12
CA ASN A 52 14.05 -3.22 -0.92
C ASN A 52 14.91 -3.07 0.36
N ASP A 53 14.30 -2.58 1.44
CA ASP A 53 14.95 -2.53 2.76
C ASP A 53 15.30 -3.94 3.25
N GLU A 54 16.25 -4.03 4.17
CA GLU A 54 16.61 -5.29 4.83
C GLU A 54 15.39 -5.98 5.47
N SER A 55 15.46 -7.31 5.55
CA SER A 55 14.41 -8.09 6.21
C SER A 55 14.31 -7.70 7.69
N GLY A 56 13.09 -7.58 8.22
CA GLY A 56 12.86 -7.18 9.61
C GLY A 56 12.75 -5.67 9.88
N LEU A 57 13.09 -4.79 8.93
CA LEU A 57 13.00 -3.32 9.14
C LEU A 57 11.57 -2.75 9.12
N GLY A 58 10.56 -3.59 8.92
CA GLY A 58 9.14 -3.21 8.99
C GLY A 58 8.61 -2.56 7.71
N LYS A 59 9.00 -3.06 6.53
CA LYS A 59 8.46 -2.61 5.22
C LYS A 59 6.94 -2.59 5.17
N THR A 60 6.28 -3.61 5.74
CA THR A 60 4.82 -3.66 5.88
C THR A 60 4.26 -2.42 6.60
N HIS A 61 4.93 -1.98 7.67
CA HIS A 61 4.50 -0.80 8.44
C HIS A 61 4.68 0.49 7.64
N GLN A 62 5.75 0.59 6.85
CA GLN A 62 5.96 1.74 5.96
C GLN A 62 4.85 1.81 4.91
N VAL A 63 4.54 0.70 4.23
CA VAL A 63 3.47 0.68 3.21
C VAL A 63 2.12 1.02 3.83
N ILE A 64 1.78 0.44 4.98
CA ILE A 64 0.52 0.73 5.68
C ILE A 64 0.46 2.18 6.16
N GLY A 65 1.57 2.71 6.69
CA GLY A 65 1.67 4.11 7.09
C GLY A 65 1.47 5.05 5.90
N TYR A 66 2.03 4.72 4.74
CA TYR A 66 1.77 5.45 3.51
C TYR A 66 0.30 5.36 3.08
N LEU A 67 -0.28 4.15 3.05
CA LEU A 67 -1.70 3.96 2.73
C LEU A 67 -2.61 4.76 3.64
N SER A 68 -2.29 4.90 4.93
CA SER A 68 -3.06 5.70 5.87
C SER A 68 -3.07 7.20 5.55
N ALA A 69 -2.08 7.69 4.81
CA ALA A 69 -1.97 9.08 4.41
C ALA A 69 -2.70 9.37 3.08
N VAL A 70 -2.76 8.39 2.17
CA VAL A 70 -3.26 8.61 0.79
C VAL A 70 -4.60 7.94 0.48
N SER A 71 -5.06 7.01 1.31
CA SER A 71 -6.31 6.29 1.05
C SER A 71 -7.51 7.19 1.30
N THR A 72 -8.40 7.28 0.32
CA THR A 72 -9.70 7.93 0.44
C THR A 72 -10.80 6.88 0.31
N SER A 73 -12.04 7.21 0.69
CA SER A 73 -13.17 6.28 0.49
C SER A 73 -13.44 5.97 -0.99
N ALA A 74 -13.12 6.91 -1.88
CA ALA A 74 -13.33 6.79 -3.33
C ALA A 74 -12.23 5.95 -4.02
N ASP A 75 -11.01 5.98 -3.51
CA ASP A 75 -9.87 5.33 -4.12
C ASP A 75 -9.60 3.94 -3.53
N LYS A 76 -9.27 2.97 -4.39
CA LYS A 76 -8.96 1.59 -3.97
C LYS A 76 -7.48 1.30 -4.15
N SER A 77 -6.87 0.74 -3.11
CA SER A 77 -5.52 0.16 -3.18
C SER A 77 -5.62 -1.36 -3.14
N ALA A 78 -4.83 -2.05 -3.97
CA ALA A 78 -4.73 -3.51 -3.91
C ALA A 78 -3.37 -3.94 -3.36
N ILE A 79 -3.38 -4.99 -2.55
CA ILE A 79 -2.16 -5.64 -2.06
C ILE A 79 -2.17 -7.09 -2.57
N ILE A 80 -1.26 -7.41 -3.48
CA ILE A 80 -1.05 -8.77 -3.97
C ILE A 80 -0.06 -9.46 -3.05
N CYS A 81 -0.50 -10.57 -2.48
CA CYS A 81 0.28 -11.43 -1.60
C CYS A 81 0.59 -12.76 -2.28
N SER A 82 1.73 -13.37 -1.93
CA SER A 82 2.13 -14.68 -2.44
C SER A 82 1.30 -15.84 -1.88
N SER A 83 0.62 -15.64 -0.73
CA SER A 83 -0.19 -16.67 -0.08
C SER A 83 -1.26 -16.09 0.85
N LEU A 84 -2.20 -16.95 1.28
CA LEU A 84 -3.19 -16.59 2.30
C LEU A 84 -2.53 -16.25 3.65
N GLN A 85 -1.43 -16.92 4.01
CA GLN A 85 -0.69 -16.61 5.23
C GLN A 85 -0.12 -15.18 5.18
N ARG A 86 0.38 -14.75 4.02
CA ARG A 86 0.80 -13.35 3.82
C ARG A 86 -0.39 -12.39 3.92
N ILE A 87 -1.56 -12.74 3.37
CA ILE A 87 -2.78 -11.91 3.56
C ILE A 87 -3.09 -11.73 5.04
N HIS A 88 -3.07 -12.78 5.85
CA HIS A 88 -3.31 -12.67 7.29
C HIS A 88 -2.25 -11.80 8.00
N HIS A 89 -0.98 -11.88 7.57
CA HIS A 89 0.06 -10.99 8.09
C HIS A 89 -0.25 -9.51 7.80
N TRP A 90 -0.69 -9.18 6.58
CA TRP A 90 -1.09 -7.82 6.26
C TRP A 90 -2.33 -7.36 7.04
N ILE A 91 -3.36 -8.20 7.16
CA ILE A 91 -4.57 -7.89 7.94
C ILE A 91 -4.21 -7.51 9.37
N TYR A 92 -3.43 -8.36 10.04
CA TYR A 92 -2.99 -8.10 11.41
C TYR A 92 -2.32 -6.72 11.56
N HIS A 93 -1.45 -6.35 10.62
CA HIS A 93 -0.76 -5.07 10.67
C HIS A 93 -1.62 -3.88 10.26
N ILE A 94 -2.59 -4.05 9.36
CA ILE A 94 -3.54 -2.99 8.98
C ILE A 94 -4.40 -2.63 10.19
N GLU A 95 -4.94 -3.63 10.88
CA GLU A 95 -5.74 -3.48 12.10
C GLU A 95 -4.94 -2.87 13.25
N LEU A 96 -3.67 -3.28 13.40
CA LEU A 96 -2.79 -2.74 14.43
C LEU A 96 -2.49 -1.25 14.21
N LEU A 97 -2.21 -0.85 12.97
CA LEU A 97 -1.67 0.48 12.68
C LEU A 97 -2.76 1.51 12.36
N THR A 98 -3.81 1.13 11.64
CA THR A 98 -4.73 2.07 10.99
C THR A 98 -6.20 1.75 11.29
N LYS A 99 -7.09 2.63 10.80
CA LYS A 99 -8.55 2.41 10.79
C LYS A 99 -9.08 2.26 9.36
N LEU A 100 -8.23 1.87 8.42
CA LEU A 100 -8.65 1.68 7.03
C LEU A 100 -9.49 0.41 6.94
N ASP A 101 -10.63 0.49 6.28
CA ASP A 101 -11.45 -0.66 5.95
C ASP A 101 -10.78 -1.44 4.82
N PHE A 102 -10.78 -2.76 4.98
CA PHE A 102 -10.19 -3.67 4.03
C PHE A 102 -11.10 -4.85 3.76
N THR A 103 -10.91 -5.49 2.61
CA THR A 103 -11.54 -6.77 2.28
C THR A 103 -10.58 -7.69 1.55
N ILE A 104 -10.91 -8.97 1.50
CA ILE A 104 -10.18 -9.97 0.71
C ILE A 104 -10.93 -10.16 -0.60
N ALA A 105 -10.21 -10.13 -1.72
CA ALA A 105 -10.79 -10.37 -3.03
C ALA A 105 -11.42 -11.77 -3.11
N GLY A 106 -12.64 -11.82 -3.62
CA GLY A 106 -13.42 -13.04 -3.78
C GLY A 106 -14.63 -12.82 -4.69
N GLU A 107 -15.45 -13.85 -4.84
CA GLU A 107 -16.70 -13.76 -5.58
C GLU A 107 -17.78 -13.01 -4.79
N ASN A 108 -18.59 -12.19 -5.49
CA ASN A 108 -19.73 -11.46 -4.93
C ASN A 108 -19.39 -10.51 -3.76
N ILE A 109 -18.19 -9.96 -3.74
CA ILE A 109 -17.77 -8.98 -2.74
C ILE A 109 -18.13 -7.56 -3.19
N ASP A 110 -18.74 -6.79 -2.30
CA ASP A 110 -18.90 -5.34 -2.48
C ASP A 110 -17.63 -4.61 -2.03
N TYR A 111 -16.95 -3.98 -2.99
CA TYR A 111 -15.73 -3.23 -2.75
C TYR A 111 -15.98 -1.74 -2.43
N ALA A 112 -17.22 -1.25 -2.49
CA ALA A 112 -17.54 0.18 -2.40
C ALA A 112 -17.01 0.84 -1.12
N ASN A 113 -17.12 0.17 0.03
CA ASN A 113 -16.77 0.75 1.33
C ASN A 113 -15.34 0.43 1.80
N HIS A 114 -14.56 -0.35 1.06
CA HIS A 114 -13.23 -0.79 1.50
C HIS A 114 -12.13 0.02 0.80
N GLN A 115 -11.20 0.65 1.51
CA GLN A 115 -10.09 1.38 0.87
C GLN A 115 -9.01 0.42 0.37
N ILE A 116 -8.84 -0.73 1.04
CA ILE A 116 -7.83 -1.73 0.72
C ILE A 116 -8.48 -3.06 0.29
N VAL A 117 -7.96 -3.65 -0.79
CA VAL A 117 -8.32 -5.01 -1.20
C VAL A 117 -7.07 -5.90 -1.16
N LEU A 118 -7.08 -6.91 -0.30
CA LEU A 118 -6.02 -7.93 -0.25
C LEU A 118 -6.35 -9.07 -1.20
N THR A 119 -5.37 -9.58 -1.91
CA THR A 119 -5.59 -10.62 -2.92
C THR A 119 -4.34 -11.45 -3.16
N THR A 120 -4.50 -12.59 -3.83
CA THR A 120 -3.39 -13.40 -4.37
C THR A 120 -3.18 -13.07 -5.84
N SER A 121 -2.06 -13.50 -6.41
CA SER A 121 -1.82 -13.38 -7.85
C SER A 121 -2.93 -14.03 -8.69
N GLU A 122 -3.43 -15.19 -8.24
CA GLU A 122 -4.50 -15.96 -8.91
C GLU A 122 -5.81 -15.18 -9.00
N ASN A 123 -6.19 -14.49 -7.92
CA ASN A 123 -7.46 -13.76 -7.85
C ASN A 123 -7.38 -12.33 -8.40
N PHE A 124 -6.17 -11.78 -8.53
CA PHE A 124 -5.98 -10.39 -8.96
C PHE A 124 -6.51 -10.12 -10.37
N HIS A 125 -6.40 -11.07 -11.30
CA HIS A 125 -6.89 -10.88 -12.66
C HIS A 125 -8.40 -10.59 -12.69
N HIS A 126 -9.19 -11.28 -11.87
CA HIS A 126 -10.62 -11.05 -11.74
C HIS A 126 -10.93 -9.73 -11.04
N LEU A 127 -10.20 -9.41 -9.96
CA LEU A 127 -10.34 -8.15 -9.23
C LEU A 127 -10.10 -6.94 -10.14
N SER A 128 -9.03 -6.96 -10.93
CA SER A 128 -8.62 -5.84 -11.80
C SER A 128 -9.66 -5.46 -12.86
N LYS A 129 -10.63 -6.33 -13.16
CA LYS A 129 -11.74 -6.05 -14.08
C LYS A 129 -12.96 -5.45 -13.41
N GLN A 130 -13.08 -5.62 -12.09
CA GLN A 130 -14.26 -5.23 -11.31
C GLN A 130 -14.03 -3.91 -10.56
N VAL A 131 -12.79 -3.61 -10.22
CA VAL A 131 -12.44 -2.48 -9.36
C VAL A 131 -11.35 -1.66 -10.03
N ALA A 132 -11.58 -0.35 -10.14
CA ALA A 132 -10.52 0.60 -10.50
C ALA A 132 -9.57 0.75 -9.31
N ILE A 133 -8.37 0.20 -9.43
CA ILE A 133 -7.33 0.28 -8.40
C ILE A 133 -6.39 1.45 -8.74
N LYS A 134 -6.17 2.35 -7.78
CA LYS A 134 -5.30 3.52 -7.91
C LYS A 134 -3.85 3.24 -7.52
N LEU A 135 -3.65 2.37 -6.54
CA LEU A 135 -2.34 1.98 -6.06
C LEU A 135 -2.25 0.47 -5.93
N LEU A 136 -1.20 -0.11 -6.52
CA LEU A 136 -0.92 -1.52 -6.46
C LEU A 136 0.34 -1.78 -5.64
N VAL A 137 0.22 -2.57 -4.59
CA VAL A 137 1.32 -3.11 -3.79
C VAL A 137 1.49 -4.57 -4.14
N ILE A 138 2.73 -4.98 -4.41
CA ILE A 138 3.08 -6.37 -4.69
C ILE A 138 4.06 -6.82 -3.61
N ASP A 139 3.59 -7.63 -2.68
CA ASP A 139 4.37 -8.15 -1.56
C ASP A 139 5.09 -9.44 -1.95
N GLU A 140 6.35 -9.55 -1.55
CA GLU A 140 7.26 -10.68 -1.78
C GLU A 140 7.24 -11.25 -3.23
N THR A 141 8.17 -10.77 -4.05
CA THR A 141 8.33 -11.26 -5.43
C THR A 141 9.08 -12.60 -5.52
N LYS A 142 9.72 -13.06 -4.44
CA LYS A 142 10.47 -14.33 -4.43
C LYS A 142 9.49 -15.50 -4.50
N GLY A 143 9.41 -16.12 -5.67
CA GLY A 143 8.54 -17.27 -5.95
C GLY A 143 7.18 -16.91 -6.56
N THR A 144 6.82 -15.63 -6.59
CA THR A 144 5.62 -15.15 -7.30
C THR A 144 5.85 -15.29 -8.80
N LYS A 145 5.27 -16.33 -9.39
CA LYS A 145 5.25 -16.49 -10.85
C LYS A 145 4.29 -15.45 -11.43
N PHE A 146 4.84 -14.39 -12.01
CA PHE A 146 4.08 -13.47 -12.82
C PHE A 146 3.78 -14.13 -14.16
N ASP A 147 2.60 -14.74 -14.28
CA ASP A 147 2.13 -15.21 -15.56
C ASP A 147 1.76 -14.02 -16.48
N THR A 148 1.49 -14.33 -17.75
CA THR A 148 1.15 -13.31 -18.74
C THR A 148 -0.15 -12.58 -18.40
N ALA A 149 -1.10 -13.21 -17.70
CA ALA A 149 -2.37 -12.60 -17.36
C ALA A 149 -2.20 -11.54 -16.25
N LEU A 150 -1.42 -11.85 -15.23
CA LEU A 150 -1.05 -10.93 -14.16
C LEU A 150 -0.19 -9.78 -14.70
N LEU A 151 0.81 -10.05 -15.54
CA LEU A 151 1.61 -8.99 -16.15
C LEU A 151 0.77 -8.04 -17.01
N LYS A 152 -0.20 -8.57 -17.77
CA LYS A 152 -1.16 -7.74 -18.52
C LYS A 152 -2.04 -6.91 -17.59
N ALA A 153 -2.53 -7.51 -16.50
CA ALA A 153 -3.32 -6.78 -15.51
C ALA A 153 -2.52 -5.64 -14.87
N ILE A 154 -1.26 -5.89 -14.49
CA ILE A 154 -0.34 -4.88 -13.96
C ILE A 154 -0.02 -3.80 -15.01
N ALA A 155 0.24 -4.18 -16.26
CA ALA A 155 0.53 -3.23 -17.34
C ALA A 155 -0.63 -2.27 -17.65
N ASN A 156 -1.86 -2.66 -17.30
CA ASN A 156 -3.05 -1.83 -17.44
C ASN A 156 -3.21 -0.80 -16.31
N PHE A 157 -2.39 -0.84 -15.25
CA PHE A 157 -2.23 0.28 -14.34
C PHE A 157 -1.47 1.38 -15.08
N THR A 158 -2.24 2.18 -15.80
CA THR A 158 -1.84 3.02 -16.92
C THR A 158 -0.70 3.98 -16.62
N THR A 159 0.21 4.11 -17.59
CA THR A 159 1.36 5.04 -17.68
C THR A 159 2.65 4.69 -16.91
N ALA A 160 3.32 3.61 -17.30
CA ALA A 160 4.77 3.66 -17.35
C ALA A 160 5.16 4.65 -18.49
N LYS A 161 5.55 5.89 -18.15
CA LYS A 161 6.22 6.75 -19.13
C LYS A 161 7.54 6.07 -19.48
N LYS A 162 7.72 5.67 -20.73
CA LYS A 162 9.05 5.33 -21.24
C LYS A 162 9.93 6.58 -21.12
N VAL A 163 10.83 6.61 -20.15
CA VAL A 163 11.90 7.61 -20.10
C VAL A 163 12.91 7.22 -21.18
N VAL A 164 12.86 7.91 -22.32
CA VAL A 164 13.91 7.80 -23.32
C VAL A 164 15.01 8.76 -22.87
N SER A 165 16.18 8.23 -22.50
CA SER A 165 17.36 9.05 -22.25
C SER A 165 17.67 9.88 -23.50
N PRO A 166 17.95 11.19 -23.39
CA PRO A 166 18.49 11.94 -24.51
C PRO A 166 19.78 11.23 -24.95
N LYS A 167 19.90 10.95 -26.25
CA LYS A 167 21.21 10.59 -26.80
C LYS A 167 22.11 11.81 -26.60
N GLN A 168 23.26 11.57 -25.96
CA GLN A 168 24.37 12.54 -25.93
C GLN A 168 24.81 12.86 -27.35
#